data_AF-A0A7W0S4K1-F1
#
_entry.id   AF-A0A7W0S4K1-F1
#
_cell.length_a   1.000
_cell.length_b   1.000
_cell.length_c   1.000
_cell.angle_alpha   90.00
_cell.angle_beta   90.00
_cell.angle_gamma   90.00
#
_symmetry.space_group_name_H-M   'P 1'
#
loop_
_entity.id
_entity.type
_entity.pdbx_description
1 polymer ?
#
loop_
_entity_poly.entity_id
_entity_poly.type
_entity_poly.pdbx_seq_one_letter_code
_entity_poly.pdbx_strand_id
1 'polypeptide(L)'
;MREEHLADGTPRQCLDCEIAFPFTAEEALFYEERGFRPPVRCSQCRASRRAERNADLIRAFGHRDTALVSGGHGTYGGAVSSPRSAVSFSRGGTGRGPNPRVLHSAKCAACGKETRIPFEPRGDRPVYCRECFKARHNL
;
A
#
# COMPACT_ATOMS: atom_id res chain seq x y z
N MET A 1 35.18 -24.13 -7.91
CA MET A 1 34.14 -24.35 -8.92
C MET A 1 32.83 -23.90 -8.31
N ARG A 2 32.29 -22.77 -8.75
CA ARG A 2 31.01 -22.22 -8.29
C ARG A 2 30.01 -22.38 -9.42
N GLU A 3 28.93 -23.08 -9.13
CA GLU A 3 27.86 -23.48 -10.05
C GLU A 3 27.32 -22.29 -10.83
N GLU A 4 27.49 -22.39 -12.15
CA GLU A 4 26.85 -21.56 -13.14
C GLU A 4 25.36 -21.93 -13.13
N HIS A 5 24.58 -21.21 -12.32
CA HIS A 5 23.12 -21.19 -12.45
C HIS A 5 22.82 -20.61 -13.83
N LEU A 6 22.64 -21.51 -14.80
CA LEU A 6 22.29 -21.22 -16.17
C LEU A 6 20.94 -20.51 -16.19
N ALA A 7 21.00 -19.18 -16.21
CA ALA A 7 19.90 -18.23 -16.21
C ALA A 7 19.18 -18.19 -17.57
N ASP A 8 19.02 -19.33 -18.22
CA ASP A 8 18.42 -19.44 -19.56
C ASP A 8 16.90 -19.55 -19.43
N GLY A 9 16.29 -18.56 -18.79
CA GLY A 9 14.86 -18.30 -18.94
C GLY A 9 14.61 -17.77 -20.34
N THR A 10 13.95 -18.54 -21.20
CA THR A 10 13.66 -18.13 -22.57
C THR A 10 12.87 -16.81 -22.56
N PRO A 11 13.43 -15.71 -23.08
CA PRO A 11 12.75 -14.42 -23.01
C PRO A 11 11.51 -14.46 -23.92
N ARG A 12 10.36 -14.01 -23.39
CA ARG A 12 9.10 -13.98 -24.14
C ARG A 12 8.84 -12.56 -24.66
N GLN A 13 8.29 -12.45 -25.87
CA GLN A 13 7.95 -11.14 -26.46
C GLN A 13 6.62 -10.61 -25.89
N CYS A 14 6.59 -9.32 -25.56
CA CYS A 14 5.38 -8.62 -25.14
C CYS A 14 4.47 -8.34 -26.35
N LEU A 15 3.16 -8.59 -26.24
CA LEU A 15 2.22 -8.28 -27.33
C LEU A 15 1.99 -6.79 -27.61
N ASP A 16 2.26 -5.89 -26.66
CA ASP A 16 1.97 -4.45 -26.87
C ASP A 16 3.21 -3.64 -27.27
N CYS A 17 4.39 -4.00 -26.73
CA CYS A 17 5.62 -3.24 -26.97
C CYS A 17 6.69 -4.04 -27.71
N GLU A 18 6.45 -5.32 -28.00
CA GLU A 18 7.37 -6.23 -28.71
C GLU A 18 8.73 -6.44 -28.01
N ILE A 19 8.94 -5.84 -26.84
CA ILE A 19 10.14 -6.00 -26.02
C ILE A 19 10.12 -7.39 -25.37
N ALA A 20 11.28 -8.05 -25.42
CA ALA A 20 11.50 -9.31 -24.74
C ALA A 20 11.56 -9.10 -23.22
N PHE A 21 10.83 -9.92 -22.46
CA PHE A 21 10.80 -9.85 -20.99
C PHE A 21 11.21 -11.19 -20.38
N PRO A 22 11.81 -11.17 -19.16
CA PRO A 22 12.23 -12.39 -18.49
C PRO A 22 11.00 -13.21 -18.10
N PHE A 23 10.96 -14.46 -18.56
CA PHE A 23 10.01 -15.46 -18.13
C PHE A 23 10.79 -16.75 -17.90
N THR A 24 11.05 -17.05 -16.63
CA THR A 24 11.91 -18.17 -16.25
C THR A 24 11.14 -19.49 -16.26
N ALA A 25 11.85 -20.60 -16.40
CA ALA A 25 11.25 -21.94 -16.35
C ALA A 25 10.56 -22.20 -14.99
N GLU A 26 11.11 -21.68 -13.89
CA GLU A 26 10.53 -21.79 -12.55
C GLU A 26 9.18 -21.06 -12.46
N GLU A 27 9.09 -19.86 -13.05
CA GLU A 27 7.83 -19.14 -13.13
C GLU A 27 6.81 -19.91 -13.98
N ALA A 28 7.22 -20.51 -15.10
CA ALA A 28 6.32 -21.31 -15.93
C ALA A 28 5.67 -22.47 -15.15
N LEU A 29 6.47 -23.21 -14.38
CA LEU A 29 6.00 -24.28 -13.50
C LEU A 29 5.03 -23.76 -12.43
N PHE A 30 5.33 -22.60 -11.83
CA PHE A 30 4.44 -21.97 -10.86
C PHE A 30 3.06 -21.61 -11.45
N TYR A 31 3.03 -21.07 -12.67
CA TYR A 31 1.79 -20.74 -13.35
C TYR A 31 0.99 -22.00 -13.70
N GLU A 32 1.66 -23.08 -14.12
CA GLU A 32 1.03 -24.36 -14.43
C GLU A 32 0.46 -25.05 -13.18
N GLU A 33 1.25 -25.16 -12.12
CA GLU A 33 0.86 -25.80 -10.85
C GLU A 33 -0.35 -25.10 -10.21
N ARG A 34 -0.39 -23.76 -10.27
CA ARG A 34 -1.53 -22.99 -9.77
C ARG A 34 -2.70 -22.89 -10.76
N GLY A 35 -2.57 -23.45 -11.97
CA GLY A 35 -3.58 -23.35 -13.02
C GLY A 35 -3.84 -21.90 -13.47
N PHE A 36 -2.86 -21.01 -13.33
CA PHE A 36 -2.97 -19.62 -13.72
C PHE A 36 -2.51 -19.40 -15.16
N ARG A 37 -3.18 -18.48 -15.85
CA ARG A 37 -2.79 -18.11 -17.21
C ARG A 37 -1.47 -17.31 -17.18
N PRO A 38 -0.44 -17.72 -17.93
CA PRO A 38 0.86 -17.05 -17.92
C PRO A 38 0.77 -15.61 -18.48
N PRO A 39 1.62 -14.70 -18.01
CA PRO A 39 1.64 -13.32 -18.48
C PRO A 39 2.02 -13.24 -19.97
N VAL A 40 1.22 -12.52 -20.74
CA VAL A 40 1.41 -12.30 -22.18
C VAL A 40 2.08 -10.94 -22.48
N ARG A 41 2.13 -10.06 -21.47
CA ARG A 41 2.64 -8.69 -21.56
C ARG A 41 3.72 -8.49 -20.50
N CYS A 42 4.70 -7.66 -20.80
CA CYS A 42 5.75 -7.27 -19.85
C CYS A 42 5.18 -6.51 -18.65
N SER A 43 5.98 -6.41 -17.58
CA SER A 43 5.60 -5.73 -16.34
C SER A 43 5.17 -4.28 -16.56
N GLN A 44 5.87 -3.56 -17.44
CA GLN A 44 5.60 -2.16 -17.77
C GLN A 44 4.24 -1.98 -18.45
N CYS A 45 3.95 -2.74 -19.51
CA CYS A 45 2.65 -2.67 -20.20
C CYS A 45 1.51 -3.11 -19.28
N ARG A 46 1.71 -4.11 -18.41
CA ARG A 46 0.71 -4.49 -17.39
C ARG A 46 0.47 -3.36 -16.38
N ALA A 47 1.53 -2.68 -15.95
CA ALA A 47 1.45 -1.55 -15.02
C ALA A 47 0.74 -0.35 -15.66
N SER A 48 1.13 0.06 -16.88
CA SER A 48 0.49 1.14 -17.64
C SER A 48 -1.00 0.88 -17.82
N ARG A 49 -1.38 -0.32 -18.26
CA ARG A 49 -2.79 -0.65 -18.51
C ARG A 49 -3.61 -0.78 -17.23
N ARG A 50 -2.98 -1.14 -16.10
CA ARG A 50 -3.62 -1.05 -14.78
C ARG A 50 -3.80 0.42 -14.39
N ALA A 51 -2.81 1.26 -14.62
CA ALA A 51 -2.85 2.69 -14.34
C ALA A 51 -3.95 3.38 -15.16
N GLU A 52 -4.06 3.09 -16.47
CA GLU A 52 -5.14 3.62 -17.33
C GLU A 52 -6.53 3.26 -16.81
N ARG A 53 -6.77 1.98 -16.49
CA ARG A 53 -8.07 1.57 -15.91
C ARG A 53 -8.32 2.20 -14.53
N ASN A 54 -7.27 2.40 -13.75
CA ASN A 54 -7.37 3.07 -12.46
C ASN A 54 -7.50 4.59 -12.60
N ALA A 55 -7.09 5.18 -13.73
CA ALA A 55 -7.14 6.62 -13.99
C ALA A 55 -8.59 7.12 -14.05
N ASP A 56 -9.50 6.33 -14.62
CA ASP A 56 -10.93 6.64 -14.63
C ASP A 56 -11.53 6.59 -13.22
N LEU A 57 -11.09 5.66 -12.37
CA LEU A 57 -11.50 5.60 -10.96
C LEU A 57 -10.96 6.79 -10.16
N ILE A 58 -9.71 7.19 -10.41
CA ILE A 58 -9.09 8.37 -9.79
C ILE A 58 -9.80 9.64 -10.26
N ARG A 59 -10.17 9.76 -11.54
CA ARG A 59 -10.91 10.92 -12.06
C ARG A 59 -12.35 10.98 -11.53
N ALA A 60 -13.02 9.84 -11.39
CA ALA A 60 -14.41 9.76 -10.94
C ALA A 60 -14.58 10.00 -9.43
N PHE A 61 -13.60 9.63 -8.61
CA PHE A 61 -13.70 9.70 -7.13
C PHE A 61 -12.63 10.59 -6.48
N GLY A 62 -11.74 11.20 -7.27
CA GLY A 62 -10.59 11.99 -6.79
C GLY A 62 -10.76 13.50 -6.86
N HIS A 63 -11.98 14.03 -6.74
CA HIS A 63 -12.17 15.48 -6.62
C HIS A 63 -13.12 15.89 -5.49
N ARG A 64 -12.60 15.87 -4.26
CA ARG A 64 -12.79 16.94 -3.27
C ARG A 64 -11.74 16.81 -2.16
N ASP A 65 -10.65 17.56 -2.34
CA ASP A 65 -9.78 18.09 -1.28
C ASP A 65 -8.90 17.12 -0.46
N THR A 66 -8.16 16.21 -1.09
CA THR A 66 -7.08 15.46 -0.40
C THR A 66 -5.74 15.51 -1.13
N ALA A 67 -5.32 16.71 -1.54
CA ALA A 67 -3.93 16.99 -1.90
C ALA A 67 -3.06 17.18 -0.63
N LEU A 68 -2.90 16.16 0.22
CA LEU A 68 -1.84 16.20 1.26
C LEU A 68 -1.43 14.86 1.91
N VAL A 69 -1.65 13.71 1.27
CA VAL A 69 -0.98 12.47 1.70
C VAL A 69 -0.44 11.69 0.49
N SER A 70 0.78 12.04 0.11
CA SER A 70 1.66 11.11 -0.60
C SER A 70 2.02 10.01 0.39
N GLY A 71 1.29 8.90 0.38
CA GLY A 71 1.55 7.82 1.32
C GLY A 71 0.65 6.62 1.12
N GLY A 72 0.91 5.84 0.06
CA GLY A 72 0.22 4.58 -0.17
C GLY A 72 0.97 3.70 -1.16
N HIS A 73 2.06 3.06 -0.70
CA HIS A 73 2.66 1.92 -1.40
C HIS A 73 1.66 0.74 -1.34
N GLY A 74 0.71 0.72 -2.27
CA GLY A 74 -0.22 -0.38 -2.48
C GLY A 74 0.39 -1.44 -3.39
N THR A 75 1.19 -2.30 -2.77
CA THR A 75 1.56 -3.62 -3.31
C THR A 75 0.32 -4.39 -3.77
N TYR A 76 0.42 -5.12 -4.87
CA TYR A 76 -0.56 -6.05 -5.47
C TYR A 76 -1.92 -6.21 -4.72
N GLY A 77 -3.01 -5.84 -5.39
CA GLY A 77 -4.38 -6.06 -4.89
C GLY A 77 -4.91 -4.93 -4.00
N GLY A 78 -5.73 -4.06 -4.57
CA GLY A 78 -6.33 -2.95 -3.81
C GLY A 78 -7.32 -2.12 -4.62
N ALA A 79 -8.35 -2.77 -5.15
CA ALA A 79 -9.60 -2.13 -5.54
C ALA A 79 -10.74 -3.09 -5.21
N VAL A 80 -10.87 -3.45 -3.93
CA VAL A 80 -12.07 -4.11 -3.44
C VAL A 80 -13.17 -3.06 -3.32
N SER A 81 -13.78 -2.70 -4.45
CA SER A 81 -15.12 -2.08 -4.58
C SER A 81 -15.40 -1.86 -6.06
N SER A 82 -15.91 -2.90 -6.74
CA SER A 82 -16.45 -2.78 -8.10
C SER A 82 -17.60 -1.76 -8.15
N PRO A 83 -17.61 -0.79 -9.07
CA PRO A 83 -18.68 0.22 -9.16
C PRO A 83 -19.97 -0.29 -9.82
N ARG A 84 -20.11 -1.60 -10.10
CA ARG A 84 -21.37 -2.18 -10.57
C ARG A 84 -22.25 -2.63 -9.42
N SER A 85 -22.63 -1.69 -8.55
CA SER A 85 -23.76 -1.82 -7.64
C SER A 85 -24.30 -0.43 -7.31
N ALA A 86 -24.92 0.18 -8.31
CA ALA A 86 -25.86 1.30 -8.15
C ALA A 86 -27.19 0.78 -7.58
N VAL A 87 -27.16 0.16 -6.39
CA VAL A 87 -28.36 -0.13 -5.61
C VAL A 87 -28.20 0.51 -4.25
N SER A 88 -29.06 1.47 -3.98
CA SER A 88 -29.18 2.20 -2.74
C SER A 88 -29.48 1.23 -1.59
N PHE A 89 -28.47 0.87 -0.80
CA PHE A 89 -28.71 0.41 0.56
C PHE A 89 -28.79 1.62 1.47
N SER A 90 -29.99 2.17 1.58
CA SER A 90 -30.46 2.72 2.85
C SER A 90 -30.49 1.57 3.86
N ARG A 91 -29.34 1.28 4.49
CA ARG A 91 -29.27 0.47 5.71
C ARG A 91 -28.78 1.36 6.83
N GLY A 92 -29.72 1.66 7.73
CA GLY A 92 -29.45 2.32 8.99
C GLY A 92 -28.36 1.60 9.79
N GLY A 93 -27.50 2.44 10.37
CA GLY A 93 -26.89 2.34 11.69
C GLY A 93 -26.48 0.98 12.25
N THR A 94 -25.18 0.84 12.50
CA THR A 94 -24.67 0.37 13.81
C THR A 94 -23.30 1.01 14.13
N GLY A 95 -23.25 1.78 15.22
CA GLY A 95 -22.17 1.69 16.21
C GLY A 95 -20.78 2.28 15.92
N ARG A 96 -20.60 3.57 16.23
CA ARG A 96 -19.63 4.05 17.25
C ARG A 96 -19.79 5.56 17.37
N GLY A 97 -20.47 5.99 18.43
CA GLY A 97 -20.37 7.39 18.88
C GLY A 97 -18.90 7.78 19.07
N PRO A 98 -18.56 9.07 18.99
CA PRO A 98 -17.18 9.53 19.15
C PRO A 98 -16.67 9.04 20.51
N ASN A 99 -15.82 8.01 20.50
CA ASN A 99 -15.12 7.59 21.70
C ASN A 99 -14.31 8.80 22.16
N PRO A 100 -14.57 9.38 23.34
CA PRO A 100 -13.81 10.52 23.81
C PRO A 100 -12.35 10.07 23.89
N ARG A 101 -11.49 10.66 23.06
CA ARG A 101 -10.05 10.35 23.06
C ARG A 101 -9.50 10.78 24.42
N VAL A 102 -9.42 9.85 25.36
CA VAL A 102 -8.84 10.10 26.68
C VAL A 102 -7.36 10.42 26.47
N LEU A 103 -6.98 11.63 26.86
CA LEU A 103 -5.61 12.11 26.80
C LEU A 103 -4.98 11.82 28.15
N HIS A 104 -3.90 11.04 28.17
CA HIS A 104 -3.14 10.74 29.36
C HIS A 104 -2.04 11.79 29.56
N SER A 105 -1.78 12.18 30.80
CA SER A 105 -0.64 13.03 31.15
C SER A 105 0.63 12.20 31.26
N ALA A 106 1.72 12.69 30.68
CA ALA A 106 3.04 12.08 30.79
C ALA A 106 4.13 13.16 30.82
N LYS A 107 5.28 12.87 31.45
CA LYS A 107 6.44 13.77 31.46
C LYS A 107 7.35 13.46 30.28
N CYS A 108 7.76 14.48 29.54
CA CYS A 108 8.71 14.33 28.44
C CYS A 108 10.10 13.96 28.98
N ALA A 109 10.69 12.88 28.47
CA ALA A 109 12.03 12.42 28.89
C ALA A 109 13.17 13.38 28.49
N ALA A 110 12.97 14.23 27.48
CA ALA A 110 14.01 15.15 26.98
C ALA A 110 13.97 16.53 27.66
N CYS A 111 12.78 17.09 27.89
CA CYS A 111 12.63 18.46 28.40
C CYS A 111 11.89 18.57 29.73
N GLY A 112 11.40 17.45 30.28
CA GLY A 112 10.70 17.40 31.57
C GLY A 112 9.29 17.98 31.60
N LYS A 113 8.81 18.62 30.51
CA LYS A 113 7.48 19.24 30.44
C LYS A 113 6.36 18.18 30.43
N GLU A 114 5.22 18.54 31.02
CA GLU A 114 4.01 17.72 30.95
C GLU A 114 3.39 17.77 29.55
N THR A 115 3.09 16.60 28.98
CA THR A 115 2.49 16.46 27.66
C THR A 115 1.24 15.58 27.72
N ARG A 116 0.26 15.88 26.88
CA ARG A 116 -0.97 15.11 26.72
C ARG A 116 -0.82 14.16 25.54
N ILE A 117 -0.84 12.86 25.81
CA ILE A 117 -0.64 11.81 24.81
C ILE A 117 -1.91 10.94 24.65
N PRO A 118 -2.21 10.43 23.44
CA PRO A 118 -3.39 9.59 23.20
C PRO A 118 -3.25 8.13 23.68
N PHE A 119 -2.08 7.75 24.18
CA PHE A 119 -1.77 6.39 24.62
C PHE A 119 -1.31 6.43 26.09
N GLU A 120 -1.55 5.35 26.80
CA GLU A 120 -1.14 5.23 28.20
C GLU A 120 0.38 5.01 28.28
N PRO A 121 1.12 5.82 29.08
CA PRO A 121 2.57 5.68 29.21
C PRO A 121 2.91 4.41 30.00
N ARG A 122 3.43 3.38 29.32
CA ARG A 122 3.71 2.07 29.92
C ARG A 122 5.02 1.97 30.72
N GLY A 123 5.73 3.06 30.96
CA GLY A 123 7.01 3.07 31.70
C GLY A 123 8.21 2.42 30.99
N ASP A 124 7.98 1.45 30.10
CA ASP A 124 9.02 0.72 29.37
C ASP A 124 9.73 1.55 28.27
N ARG A 125 9.06 2.58 27.73
CA ARG A 125 9.58 3.42 26.63
C ARG A 125 9.51 4.89 27.01
N PRO A 126 10.59 5.68 26.80
CA PRO A 126 10.58 7.10 27.12
C PRO A 126 9.57 7.84 26.23
N VAL A 127 8.71 8.64 26.86
CA VAL A 127 7.72 9.49 26.20
C VAL A 127 8.34 10.83 25.84
N TYR A 128 8.04 11.35 24.65
CA TYR A 128 8.49 12.66 24.19
C TYR A 128 7.31 13.57 23.85
N CYS A 129 7.47 14.87 24.09
CA CYS A 129 6.52 15.86 23.56
C CYS A 129 6.66 15.99 22.04
N ARG A 130 5.65 16.59 21.39
CA ARG A 130 5.60 16.74 19.93
C ARG A 130 6.87 17.37 19.35
N GLU A 131 7.40 18.38 20.02
CA GLU A 131 8.60 19.10 19.58
C GLU A 131 9.86 18.24 19.70
N CYS A 132 10.10 17.59 20.85
CA CYS A 132 11.27 16.73 21.06
C CYS A 132 11.24 15.47 20.17
N PHE A 133 10.05 14.93 19.88
CA PHE A 133 9.92 13.80 18.97
C PHE A 133 10.29 14.17 17.54
N LYS A 134 9.78 15.31 17.03
CA LYS A 134 10.13 15.83 15.69
C LYS A 134 11.63 16.14 15.58
N ALA A 135 12.20 16.80 16.57
CA ALA A 135 13.63 17.14 16.58
C ALA A 135 14.53 15.90 16.51
N ARG A 136 14.12 14.78 17.12
CA ARG A 136 14.88 13.53 17.12
C ARG A 136 14.62 12.65 15.87
N HIS A 137 13.45 12.74 15.26
CA HIS A 137 13.07 11.89 14.11
C HIS A 137 13.41 12.54 12.75
N ASN A 138 13.75 13.84 12.72
CA ASN A 138 14.15 14.55 11.50
C ASN A 138 15.69 14.64 11.31
N LEU A 139 16.45 13.77 11.99
CA LEU A 139 17.90 13.60 11.81
C LEU A 139 18.18 12.19 11.28
#